data_AF-A0A382NTW6-F1
#
_entry.id   AF-A0A382NTW6-F1
#
_cell.length_a   1.000
_cell.length_b   1.000
_cell.length_c   1.000
_cell.angle_alpha   90.00
_cell.angle_beta   90.00
_cell.angle_gamma   90.00
#
_symmetry.space_group_name_H-M   'P 1'
#
loop_
_entity.id
_entity.type
_entity.pdbx_description
1 polymer ?
#
loop_
_entity_poly.entity_id
_entity_poly.type
_entity_poly.pdbx_seq_one_letter_code
_entity_poly.pdbx_strand_id
1 'polypeptide(L)'
;MEKLGIPTATVCSDEFYSLGKAEAQCLGVPGLPIAVVPHPVAKLLPDEVAGLARDVVDDIYRLWHEDADRLRAEFIEKQPLAKQQMRYKSLFEGNYTAPNAPERVNGPDDLDGVNR
;
A
#
# COMPACT_ATOMS: atom_id res chain seq x y z
N MET A 1 16.80 0.78 -10.29
CA MET A 1 17.20 2.06 -9.68
C MET A 1 18.18 1.80 -8.54
N GLU A 2 17.78 1.12 -7.48
CA GLU A 2 18.67 0.82 -6.33
C GLU A 2 19.97 0.09 -6.71
N LYS A 3 19.90 -0.99 -7.52
CA LYS A 3 21.10 -1.69 -8.05
C LYS A 3 22.04 -0.79 -8.87
N LEU A 4 21.56 0.35 -9.35
CA LEU A 4 22.33 1.33 -10.11
C LEU A 4 22.90 2.45 -9.22
N GLY A 5 22.76 2.33 -7.89
CA GLY A 5 23.19 3.37 -6.94
C GLY A 5 22.27 4.60 -6.89
N ILE A 6 21.07 4.52 -7.46
CA ILE A 6 20.09 5.62 -7.42
C ILE A 6 19.22 5.45 -6.18
N PRO A 7 19.14 6.46 -5.28
CA PRO A 7 18.23 6.43 -4.13
C PRO A 7 16.81 6.11 -4.58
N THR A 8 16.23 5.08 -3.99
CA THR A 8 14.91 4.56 -4.35
C THR A 8 14.14 4.30 -3.07
N ALA A 9 12.85 4.61 -3.04
CA ALA A 9 11.97 4.24 -1.94
C ALA A 9 10.73 3.54 -2.50
N THR A 10 10.30 2.46 -1.84
CA THR A 10 9.02 1.83 -2.13
C THR A 10 7.93 2.63 -1.42
N VAL A 11 6.91 3.03 -2.17
CA VAL A 11 5.76 3.77 -1.64
C VAL A 11 4.51 2.94 -1.91
N CYS A 12 3.65 2.80 -0.91
CA CYS A 12 2.44 2.00 -0.99
C CYS A 12 1.33 2.69 -0.19
N SER A 13 0.06 2.59 -0.60
CA SER A 13 -1.00 3.08 0.26
C SER A 13 -1.21 2.14 1.46
N ASP A 14 -1.74 2.66 2.55
CA ASP A 14 -2.08 1.88 3.75
C ASP A 14 -2.99 0.68 3.44
N GLU A 15 -3.93 0.82 2.49
CA GLU A 15 -4.79 -0.28 2.02
C GLU A 15 -4.01 -1.49 1.48
N PHE A 16 -2.88 -1.25 0.83
CA PHE A 16 -2.09 -2.31 0.19
C PHE A 16 -0.87 -2.72 1.02
N TYR A 17 -0.62 -2.10 2.18
CA TYR A 17 0.57 -2.37 2.98
C TYR A 17 0.70 -3.83 3.39
N SER A 18 -0.41 -4.47 3.78
CA SER A 18 -0.40 -5.89 4.19
C SER A 18 -0.01 -6.81 3.02
N LEU A 19 -0.52 -6.52 1.83
CA LEU A 19 -0.18 -7.27 0.62
C LEU A 19 1.28 -7.02 0.22
N GLY A 20 1.71 -5.75 0.19
CA GLY A 20 3.08 -5.38 -0.12
C GLY A 20 4.10 -6.02 0.83
N LYS A 21 3.79 -6.11 2.12
CA LYS A 21 4.64 -6.81 3.09
C LYS A 21 4.68 -8.33 2.82
N ALA A 22 3.56 -8.95 2.48
CA ALA A 22 3.52 -10.37 2.13
C ALA A 22 4.33 -10.65 0.85
N GLU A 23 4.20 -9.81 -0.18
CA GLU A 23 5.00 -9.93 -1.41
C GLU A 23 6.49 -9.76 -1.13
N ALA A 24 6.87 -8.78 -0.32
CA ALA A 24 8.27 -8.58 0.08
C ALA A 24 8.85 -9.82 0.77
N GLN A 25 8.07 -10.49 1.62
CA GLN A 25 8.47 -11.76 2.24
C GLN A 25 8.65 -12.87 1.18
N CYS A 26 7.66 -13.05 0.29
CA CYS A 26 7.70 -14.05 -0.78
C CYS A 26 8.88 -13.87 -1.73
N LEU A 27 9.28 -12.61 -1.99
CA LEU A 27 10.41 -12.26 -2.85
C LEU A 27 11.77 -12.31 -2.11
N GLY A 28 11.80 -12.74 -0.85
CA GLY A 28 13.04 -12.88 -0.07
C GLY A 28 13.60 -11.56 0.47
N VAL A 29 12.79 -10.50 0.51
CA VAL A 29 13.14 -9.16 1.02
C VAL A 29 12.21 -8.72 2.16
N PRO A 30 12.07 -9.51 3.26
CA PRO A 30 11.06 -9.28 4.30
C PRO A 30 11.22 -7.97 5.09
N GLY A 31 12.38 -7.33 5.01
CA GLY A 31 12.67 -6.04 5.63
C GLY A 31 12.68 -4.88 4.62
N LEU A 32 12.05 -5.03 3.45
CA LEU A 32 11.93 -3.96 2.46
C LEU A 32 11.20 -2.76 3.10
N PRO A 33 11.85 -1.59 3.20
CA PRO A 33 11.19 -0.40 3.74
C PRO A 33 10.12 0.12 2.77
N ILE A 34 8.95 0.43 3.31
CA ILE A 34 7.78 0.90 2.56
C ILE A 34 7.26 2.16 3.25
N ALA A 35 7.32 3.30 2.54
CA ALA A 35 6.65 4.53 2.95
C ALA A 35 5.15 4.38 2.67
N VAL A 36 4.32 4.78 3.64
CA VAL A 36 2.87 4.53 3.60
C VAL A 36 2.12 5.81 3.32
N VAL A 37 1.25 5.77 2.31
CA VAL A 37 0.36 6.88 1.94
C VAL A 37 -1.06 6.56 2.41
N PRO A 38 -1.75 7.45 3.15
CA PRO A 38 -3.15 7.19 3.52
C PRO A 38 -4.08 7.13 2.30
N HIS A 39 -4.99 6.15 2.29
CA HIS A 39 -6.09 6.05 1.32
C HIS A 39 -7.30 6.92 1.75
N PRO A 40 -8.13 7.43 0.82
CA PRO A 40 -8.07 7.33 -0.65
C PRO A 40 -7.21 8.40 -1.33
N VAL A 41 -6.48 7.99 -2.36
CA VAL A 41 -5.76 8.91 -3.26
C VAL A 41 -6.60 9.27 -4.49
N ALA A 42 -7.43 8.34 -4.99
CA ALA A 42 -8.10 8.46 -6.28
C ALA A 42 -9.13 9.59 -6.40
N LYS A 43 -9.66 10.09 -5.27
CA LYS A 43 -10.69 11.14 -5.22
C LYS A 43 -10.13 12.53 -4.88
N LEU A 44 -8.82 12.64 -4.66
CA LEU A 44 -8.17 13.88 -4.28
C LEU A 44 -7.98 14.80 -5.50
N LEU A 45 -8.21 16.09 -5.30
CA LEU A 45 -7.84 17.13 -6.25
C LEU A 45 -6.31 17.26 -6.33
N PRO A 46 -5.76 17.82 -7.42
CA PRO A 46 -4.31 17.95 -7.59
C PRO A 46 -3.58 18.61 -6.41
N ASP A 47 -4.17 19.65 -5.81
CA ASP A 47 -3.57 20.34 -4.66
C ASP A 47 -3.59 19.48 -3.38
N GLU A 48 -4.60 18.63 -3.23
CA GLU A 48 -4.71 17.68 -2.12
C GLU A 48 -3.71 16.53 -2.29
N VAL A 49 -3.51 16.05 -3.52
CA VAL A 49 -2.44 15.09 -3.86
C VAL A 49 -1.06 15.71 -3.58
N ALA A 50 -0.87 16.99 -3.88
CA ALA A 50 0.38 17.69 -3.58
C ALA A 50 0.61 17.84 -2.07
N GLY A 51 -0.45 18.08 -1.28
CA GLY A 51 -0.40 18.05 0.19
C GLY A 51 0.03 16.68 0.71
N LEU A 52 -0.67 15.64 0.27
CA LEU A 52 -0.36 14.24 0.62
C LEU A 52 1.08 13.84 0.27
N ALA A 53 1.56 14.26 -0.91
CA ALA A 53 2.93 14.01 -1.32
C ALA A 53 3.93 14.67 -0.38
N ARG A 54 3.70 15.93 0.03
CA ARG A 54 4.57 16.63 0.99
C ARG A 54 4.64 15.91 2.32
N ASP A 55 3.51 15.41 2.82
CA ASP A 55 3.44 14.72 4.11
C ASP A 55 4.26 13.41 4.11
N VAL A 56 4.37 12.74 2.96
CA VAL A 56 5.11 11.47 2.81
C VAL A 56 6.60 11.68 2.52
N VAL A 57 7.02 12.89 2.12
CA VAL A 57 8.44 13.19 1.83
C VAL A 57 9.32 12.92 3.03
N ASP A 58 8.88 13.26 4.25
CA ASP A 58 9.67 13.07 5.47
C ASP A 58 9.93 11.58 5.74
N ASP A 59 8.95 10.73 5.49
CA ASP A 59 9.11 9.28 5.56
C ASP A 59 10.11 8.77 4.52
N ILE A 60 10.00 9.21 3.26
CA ILE A 60 10.94 8.83 2.19
C ILE A 60 12.36 9.30 2.54
N TYR A 61 12.51 10.51 3.05
CA TYR A 61 13.79 11.07 3.45
C TYR A 61 14.44 10.25 4.57
N ARG A 62 13.65 9.84 5.57
CA ARG A 62 14.10 8.91 6.61
C ARG A 62 14.57 7.58 6.02
N LEU A 63 13.82 7.00 5.08
CA LEU A 63 14.20 5.74 4.44
C LEU A 63 15.54 5.81 3.71
N TRP A 64 15.91 6.98 3.18
CA TRP A 64 17.20 7.17 2.51
C TRP A 64 18.37 7.47 3.45
N HIS A 65 18.12 8.05 4.62
CA HIS A 65 19.17 8.53 5.53
C HIS A 65 19.45 7.59 6.70
N GLU A 66 18.49 6.77 7.10
CA GLU A 66 18.68 5.85 8.21
C GLU A 66 19.57 4.67 7.83
N ASP A 67 20.24 4.08 8.82
CA ASP A 67 21.05 2.89 8.62
C ASP A 67 20.22 1.73 8.04
N ALA A 68 20.75 1.10 6.99
CA ALA A 68 20.01 0.09 6.21
C ALA A 68 19.72 -1.17 7.03
N ASP A 69 20.64 -1.62 7.89
CA ASP A 69 20.46 -2.81 8.71
C ASP A 69 19.43 -2.56 9.81
N ARG A 70 19.46 -1.37 10.40
CA ARG A 70 18.45 -0.93 11.37
C ARG A 70 17.05 -0.86 10.75
N LEU A 71 16.92 -0.22 9.57
CA LEU A 71 15.65 -0.16 8.84
C LEU A 71 15.15 -1.56 8.50
N ARG A 72 16.04 -2.46 8.04
CA ARG A 72 15.68 -3.83 7.71
C ARG A 72 15.11 -4.56 8.93
N ALA A 73 15.75 -4.44 10.09
CA ALA A 73 15.26 -5.04 11.33
C ALA A 73 13.89 -4.48 11.73
N GLU A 74 13.72 -3.15 11.69
CA GLU A 74 12.44 -2.49 11.96
C GLU A 74 11.33 -3.02 11.04
N PHE A 75 11.55 -3.06 9.73
CA PHE A 75 10.52 -3.46 8.77
C PHE A 75 10.21 -4.96 8.77
N ILE A 76 11.15 -5.81 9.21
CA ILE A 76 10.86 -7.23 9.49
C ILE A 76 9.81 -7.32 10.61
N GLU A 77 9.99 -6.58 11.70
CA GLU A 77 9.11 -6.62 12.87
C GLU A 77 7.81 -5.84 12.69
N LYS A 78 7.81 -4.78 11.88
CA LYS A 78 6.68 -3.85 11.70
C LYS A 78 5.40 -4.55 11.28
N GLN A 79 4.42 -4.65 12.16
CA GLN A 79 3.13 -5.26 11.82
C GLN A 79 2.32 -4.32 10.92
N PRO A 80 1.50 -4.87 10.00
CA PRO A 80 0.55 -4.05 9.27
C PRO A 80 -0.37 -3.28 10.22
N LEU A 81 -0.68 -2.03 9.85
CA LEU A 81 -1.64 -1.23 10.60
C LEU A 81 -2.94 -2.02 10.72
N ALA A 82 -3.45 -2.17 11.95
CA ALA A 82 -4.78 -2.73 12.15
C ALA A 82 -5.76 -1.86 11.35
N LYS A 83 -6.55 -2.47 10.45
CA LYS A 83 -7.57 -1.75 9.67
C LYS A 83 -8.36 -0.88 10.64
N GLN A 84 -8.20 0.45 10.59
CA GLN A 84 -9.21 1.31 11.19
C GLN A 84 -10.50 0.97 10.45
N GLN A 85 -11.44 0.35 11.17
CA GLN A 85 -12.77 0.05 10.65
C GLN A 85 -13.48 1.36 10.30
N MET A 86 -13.21 1.92 9.13
CA MET A 86 -13.86 3.12 8.62
C MET A 86 -14.33 2.85 7.19
N ARG A 87 -15.54 2.29 7.11
CA ARG A 87 -16.62 2.69 6.19
C ARG A 87 -16.31 2.81 4.69
N TYR A 88 -15.36 2.06 4.15
CA TYR A 88 -15.34 1.79 2.71
C TYR A 88 -15.54 0.29 2.50
N LYS A 89 -16.63 -0.09 1.80
CA LYS A 89 -16.77 -1.46 1.30
C LYS A 89 -15.74 -1.60 0.19
N SER A 90 -14.64 -2.29 0.47
CA SER A 90 -13.65 -2.56 -0.56
C SER A 90 -14.33 -3.32 -1.70
N LEU A 91 -14.01 -2.99 -2.95
CA LEU A 91 -14.42 -3.80 -4.12
C LEU A 91 -13.95 -5.27 -3.98
N PHE A 92 -12.92 -5.51 -3.17
CA PHE A 92 -12.33 -6.82 -2.91
C PHE A 92 -12.79 -7.45 -1.58
N GLU A 93 -13.74 -6.84 -0.86
CA GLU A 93 -14.38 -7.42 0.33
C GLU A 93 -15.48 -8.43 0.00
N GLY A 94 -15.63 -8.80 -1.27
CA GLY A 94 -16.47 -9.91 -1.67
C GLY A 94 -16.04 -11.20 -0.97
N ASN A 95 -17.02 -12.02 -0.58
CA ASN A 95 -16.83 -13.39 -0.09
C ASN A 95 -16.35 -14.31 -1.23
N TYR A 96 -15.18 -14.06 -1.82
CA TYR A 96 -14.66 -14.85 -2.95
C TYR A 96 -14.32 -16.30 -2.58
N THR A 97 -14.24 -16.60 -1.28
CA THR A 97 -13.86 -17.93 -0.76
C THR A 97 -14.93 -18.55 0.15
N ALA A 98 -16.11 -17.95 0.27
CA ALA A 98 -17.20 -18.53 1.04
C ALA A 98 -17.87 -19.69 0.27
N PRO A 99 -18.50 -20.68 0.95
CA PRO A 99 -19.15 -21.80 0.30
C PRO A 99 -20.26 -21.40 -0.69
N ASN A 100 -20.75 -20.16 -0.58
CA ASN A 100 -21.78 -19.55 -1.42
C ASN A 100 -21.22 -18.49 -2.39
N ALA A 101 -19.91 -18.48 -2.64
CA ALA A 101 -19.31 -17.59 -3.62
C ALA A 101 -19.82 -17.94 -5.03
N PRO A 102 -20.20 -16.95 -5.86
CA PRO A 102 -20.61 -17.20 -7.24
C PRO A 102 -19.42 -17.74 -8.07
N GLU A 103 -19.65 -18.79 -8.87
CA GLU A 103 -18.62 -19.39 -9.75
C GLU A 103 -18.03 -18.39 -10.78
N ARG A 104 -18.81 -17.38 -11.15
CA ARG A 104 -18.39 -16.31 -12.07
C ARG A 104 -18.94 -14.97 -11.61
N VAL A 105 -18.05 -13.99 -11.49
CA VAL A 105 -18.41 -12.58 -11.35
C VAL A 105 -18.26 -11.97 -12.74
N ASN A 106 -19.37 -11.53 -13.33
CA ASN A 106 -19.30 -10.74 -14.56
C ASN A 106 -18.85 -9.33 -14.19
N GLY A 107 -17.91 -8.80 -14.98
CA GLY A 107 -17.53 -7.39 -14.88
C GLY A 107 -18.75 -6.49 -15.11
N PRO A 108 -18.74 -5.26 -14.58
CA PRO A 108 -19.80 -4.31 -14.82
C PRO A 108 -19.88 -4.01 -16.31
N ASP A 109 -21.10 -3.82 -16.83
CA ASP A 109 -21.34 -3.48 -18.23
C ASP A 109 -20.73 -2.11 -18.61
N ASP A 110 -20.47 -1.26 -17.60
CA ASP A 110 -19.88 0.06 -17.74
C ASP A 110 -19.05 0.46 -16.50
N LEU A 111 -18.01 1.27 -16.72
CA LEU A 111 -17.02 1.64 -15.70
C LEU A 111 -17.49 2.78 -14.78
N ASP A 112 -18.55 3.51 -15.15
CA ASP A 112 -19.04 4.68 -14.42
C ASP A 112 -19.58 4.38 -13.01
N GLY A 113 -19.87 3.10 -12.70
CA GLY A 113 -20.40 2.67 -11.41
C GLY A 113 -19.37 2.10 -10.43
N VAL A 114 -18.12 1.89 -10.86
CA VAL A 114 -17.15 1.08 -10.09
C VAL A 114 -16.50 1.87 -8.95
N ASN A 115 -16.50 3.20 -9.03
CA ASN A 115 -15.78 4.08 -8.10
C ASN A 115 -16.67 5.06 -7.31
N ARG A 116 -17.92 4.71 -7.01
CA ARG A 116 -18.74 5.53 -6.08
C ARG A 116 -18.40 5.26 -4.63
#